data_AF-A0A815U2I8-F1
#
_entry.id   AF-A0A815U2I8-F1
#
_cell.length_a   1.000
_cell.length_b   1.000
_cell.length_c   1.000
_cell.angle_alpha   90.00
_cell.angle_beta   90.00
_cell.angle_gamma   90.00
#
_symmetry.space_group_name_H-M   'P 1'
#
loop_
_entity.id
_entity.type
_entity.pdbx_description
1 polymer ?
#
loop_
_entity_poly.entity_id
_entity_poly.type
_entity_poly.pdbx_seq_one_letter_code
_entity_poly.pdbx_strand_id
1 'polypeptide(L)'
;MYRFAVWRKSINTQDCEHEHDESCTECSNLTSTLDEIERFIKETETDKELLDRALKKFRSYRESIEAWKAHSLRSINQDLCRENLLDKLSNDEIYINLDWDMKLLPVKSREPQSEFFSKRGISWHITAVMKKDESIENESNIFPEDDDISDDSPHISEHDMTDLCGENDNEKNGTNQKKDPCFKYKVFVHVFDQCTQDSETVVTILNDVLRRVKETDPQIKKAFIRSDNAGCCHCANALVSAKLISEKTDIAISRTDFCDPQGGKGICHRCAAIIKSFIRRYLNKNHNVTCASEFIEACHSYNGVKGVLALDCQIVNITRKQEVKCKIKNITDYFNFEYLENGLLVHRSWNVGSGLLIPWLQLNHNSNICNLTSKGIENFTHEWVQTKEKSVNQSMDVDDCEEQKEMLSQKCSEQRNVYECNIEQGCTAAFVKFGNLINHILAGKHHRMIERFSLKDTAMKMYHSKLEEVESRRIISLGMDLVNTIEDEMDPLPTDWALPIRKSSTFPINA
;
A
#
# COMPACT_ATOMS: atom_id res chain seq x y z
N MET A 1 -7.21 -33.11 5.77
CA MET A 1 -7.26 -32.45 7.10
C MET A 1 -6.45 -31.15 7.06
N TYR A 2 -6.84 -30.19 6.21
CA TYR A 2 -6.14 -28.91 6.08
C TYR A 2 -6.58 -27.98 7.19
N ARG A 3 -5.86 -28.08 8.31
CA ARG A 3 -5.89 -27.03 9.33
C ARG A 3 -5.42 -25.73 8.69
N PHE A 4 -6.07 -24.65 9.09
CA PHE A 4 -5.53 -23.30 9.24
C PHE A 4 -4.25 -23.31 10.10
N ALA A 5 -3.22 -24.04 9.67
CA ALA A 5 -2.02 -24.38 10.43
C ALA A 5 -0.99 -23.25 10.43
N VAL A 6 -1.32 -22.08 9.90
CA VAL A 6 -0.43 -20.91 9.95
C VAL A 6 -0.68 -20.02 11.18
N TRP A 7 -1.57 -20.45 12.07
CA TRP A 7 -1.74 -19.89 13.41
C TRP A 7 -1.12 -20.77 14.52
N ARG A 8 -0.19 -21.68 14.16
CA ARG A 8 0.44 -22.63 15.09
C ARG A 8 1.66 -22.08 15.82
N LYS A 9 1.50 -20.96 16.52
CA LYS A 9 2.19 -20.78 17.80
C LYS A 9 1.14 -20.65 18.90
N SER A 10 0.75 -21.81 19.42
CA SER A 10 0.10 -22.03 20.71
C SER A 10 -1.10 -21.12 21.07
N ILE A 11 -2.27 -21.33 20.48
CA ILE A 11 -3.55 -20.95 21.12
C ILE A 11 -4.59 -22.04 20.82
N ASN A 12 -5.26 -22.53 21.87
CA ASN A 12 -6.44 -23.40 21.91
C ASN A 12 -7.02 -23.85 20.55
N THR A 13 -6.95 -25.15 20.31
CA THR A 13 -7.93 -25.84 19.46
C THR A 13 -9.30 -25.70 20.12
N GLN A 14 -10.08 -24.69 19.74
CA GLN A 14 -11.51 -24.78 19.94
C GLN A 14 -12.05 -25.79 18.94
N ASP A 15 -12.63 -26.87 19.44
CA ASP A 15 -13.42 -27.78 18.64
C ASP A 15 -14.59 -27.00 18.06
N CYS A 16 -14.81 -27.11 16.76
CA CYS A 16 -15.95 -26.50 16.08
C CYS A 16 -16.85 -27.59 15.50
N GLU A 17 -18.16 -27.36 15.57
CA GLU A 17 -19.19 -28.35 15.22
C GLU A 17 -19.58 -28.33 13.73
N HIS A 18 -18.78 -27.70 12.86
CA HIS A 18 -19.05 -27.64 11.41
C HIS A 18 -18.08 -28.55 10.64
N GLU A 19 -18.55 -29.05 9.50
CA GLU A 19 -17.73 -29.82 8.57
C GLU A 19 -16.72 -28.90 7.88
N HIS A 20 -15.53 -29.45 7.60
CA HIS A 20 -14.45 -28.77 6.89
C HIS A 20 -14.21 -29.47 5.56
N ASP A 21 -15.05 -29.16 4.59
CA ASP A 21 -15.22 -29.85 3.31
C ASP A 21 -14.51 -29.13 2.15
N GLU A 22 -14.03 -27.90 2.36
CA GLU A 22 -13.24 -27.17 1.37
C GLU A 22 -11.77 -27.60 1.39
N SER A 23 -11.26 -28.02 0.22
CA SER A 23 -9.84 -28.35 0.03
C SER A 23 -9.33 -27.81 -1.30
N CYS A 24 -8.06 -27.37 -1.31
CA CYS A 24 -7.40 -26.88 -2.51
C CYS A 24 -6.28 -27.86 -2.90
N THR A 25 -6.38 -28.42 -4.10
CA THR A 25 -5.40 -29.36 -4.66
C THR A 25 -4.00 -28.75 -4.74
N GLU A 26 -3.89 -27.49 -5.19
CA GLU A 26 -2.61 -26.78 -5.26
C GLU A 26 -1.98 -26.54 -3.88
N CYS A 27 -2.79 -26.17 -2.89
CA CYS A 27 -2.32 -26.05 -1.52
C CYS A 27 -1.86 -27.38 -0.94
N SER A 28 -2.47 -28.47 -1.39
CA SER A 28 -2.13 -29.83 -1.00
C SER A 28 -0.80 -30.28 -1.61
N ASN A 29 -0.61 -30.02 -2.90
CA ASN A 29 0.63 -30.32 -3.62
C ASN A 29 1.84 -29.73 -2.92
N LEU A 30 1.81 -28.43 -2.57
CA LEU A 30 2.92 -27.80 -1.86
C LEU A 30 3.25 -28.48 -0.52
N THR A 31 2.23 -28.95 0.20
CA THR A 31 2.43 -29.62 1.48
C THR A 31 3.07 -30.99 1.27
N SER A 32 2.54 -31.78 0.33
CA SER A 32 3.10 -33.07 -0.05
C SER A 32 4.54 -32.95 -0.55
N THR A 33 4.84 -31.96 -1.41
CA THR A 33 6.21 -31.72 -1.89
C THR A 33 7.17 -31.38 -0.76
N LEU A 34 6.76 -30.56 0.22
CA LEU A 34 7.59 -30.26 1.39
C LEU A 34 7.83 -31.52 2.25
N ASP A 35 6.82 -32.37 2.41
CA ASP A 35 6.96 -33.64 3.13
C ASP A 35 7.90 -34.62 2.39
N GLU A 36 7.83 -34.66 1.05
CA GLU A 36 8.73 -35.45 0.21
C GLU A 36 10.18 -34.97 0.31
N ILE A 37 10.42 -33.65 0.26
CA ILE A 37 11.77 -33.10 0.42
C ILE A 37 12.33 -33.46 1.81
N GLU A 38 11.52 -33.33 2.87
CA GLU A 38 11.96 -33.70 4.22
C GLU A 38 12.32 -35.20 4.30
N ARG A 39 11.55 -36.06 3.63
CA ARG A 39 11.85 -37.49 3.53
C ARG A 39 13.15 -37.74 2.77
N PHE A 40 13.34 -37.13 1.61
CA PHE A 40 14.57 -37.28 0.81
C PHE A 40 15.82 -36.84 1.56
N ILE A 41 15.75 -35.75 2.35
CA ILE A 41 16.87 -35.31 3.20
C ILE A 41 17.23 -36.40 4.22
N LYS A 42 16.23 -37.04 4.84
CA LYS A 42 16.43 -38.12 5.82
C LYS A 42 16.99 -39.39 5.20
N GLU A 43 16.68 -39.66 3.95
CA GLU A 43 17.09 -40.89 3.25
C GLU A 43 18.47 -40.76 2.58
N THR A 44 18.86 -39.56 2.15
CA THR A 44 20.10 -39.34 1.39
C THR A 44 21.30 -38.96 2.26
N GLU A 45 21.08 -38.24 3.36
CA GLU A 45 22.18 -37.80 4.23
C GLU A 45 22.48 -38.86 5.30
N THR A 46 23.68 -39.42 5.23
CA THR A 46 24.13 -40.51 6.12
C THR A 46 24.94 -39.98 7.31
N ASP A 47 25.53 -38.79 7.18
CA ASP A 47 26.22 -38.12 8.27
C ASP A 47 25.20 -37.46 9.22
N LYS A 48 25.25 -37.83 10.50
CA LYS A 48 24.27 -37.35 11.50
C LYS A 48 24.34 -35.84 11.75
N GLU A 49 25.53 -35.24 11.69
CA GLU A 49 25.71 -33.82 11.95
C GLU A 49 25.23 -32.98 10.76
N LEU A 50 25.56 -33.44 9.54
CA LEU A 50 25.05 -32.83 8.31
C LEU A 50 23.53 -32.97 8.19
N LEU A 51 22.97 -34.14 8.54
CA LEU A 51 21.53 -34.38 8.54
C LEU A 51 20.79 -33.42 9.47
N ASP A 52 21.26 -33.25 10.71
CA ASP A 52 20.64 -32.32 11.66
C ASP A 52 20.69 -30.87 11.16
N ARG A 53 21.85 -30.44 10.63
CA ARG A 53 22.02 -29.11 10.04
C ARG A 53 21.09 -28.89 8.85
N ALA A 54 20.99 -29.87 7.95
CA ALA A 54 20.14 -29.83 6.78
C ALA A 54 18.66 -29.77 7.15
N LEU A 55 18.20 -30.63 8.08
CA LEU A 55 16.82 -30.64 8.56
C LEU A 55 16.45 -29.34 9.27
N LYS A 56 17.34 -28.79 10.11
CA LYS A 56 17.11 -27.51 10.78
C LYS A 56 16.92 -26.37 9.77
N LYS A 57 17.77 -26.32 8.74
CA LYS A 57 17.70 -25.34 7.67
C LYS A 57 16.43 -25.51 6.83
N PHE A 58 16.11 -26.75 6.44
CA PHE A 58 14.89 -27.08 5.71
C PHE A 58 13.63 -26.71 6.48
N ARG A 59 13.54 -27.04 7.77
CA ARG A 59 12.41 -26.66 8.64
C ARG A 59 12.23 -25.15 8.72
N SER A 60 13.32 -24.38 8.80
CA SER A 60 13.26 -22.92 8.74
C SER A 60 12.67 -22.41 7.41
N TYR A 61 12.99 -23.05 6.28
CA TYR A 61 12.38 -22.72 4.98
C TYR A 61 10.91 -23.10 4.91
N ARG A 62 10.55 -24.28 5.41
CA ARG A 62 9.15 -24.72 5.53
C ARG A 62 8.33 -23.71 6.34
N GLU A 63 8.82 -23.32 7.52
CA GLU A 63 8.19 -22.30 8.36
C GLU A 63 8.04 -20.96 7.62
N SER A 64 9.06 -20.55 6.85
CA SER A 64 9.01 -19.31 6.07
C SER A 64 7.97 -19.37 4.94
N ILE A 65 7.86 -20.51 4.24
CA ILE A 65 6.86 -20.75 3.20
C ILE A 65 5.46 -20.74 3.80
N GLU A 66 5.25 -21.44 4.92
CA GLU A 66 3.97 -21.45 5.61
C GLU A 66 3.58 -20.04 6.08
N ALA A 67 4.52 -19.30 6.70
CA ALA A 67 4.31 -17.91 7.10
C ALA A 67 3.94 -17.00 5.93
N TRP A 68 4.62 -17.14 4.78
CA TRP A 68 4.30 -16.42 3.55
C TRP A 68 2.88 -16.75 3.06
N LYS A 69 2.47 -18.04 3.05
CA LYS A 69 1.11 -18.41 2.63
C LYS A 69 0.04 -17.72 3.45
N ALA A 70 0.18 -17.67 4.79
CA ALA A 70 -0.82 -16.94 5.56
C ALA A 70 -0.71 -15.44 5.48
N HIS A 71 0.48 -14.89 5.28
CA HIS A 71 0.58 -13.48 4.97
C HIS A 71 -0.23 -13.16 3.70
N SER A 72 -0.09 -13.95 2.63
CA SER A 72 -0.89 -13.79 1.41
C SER A 72 -2.40 -13.89 1.68
N LEU A 73 -2.84 -14.91 2.44
CA LEU A 73 -4.25 -15.06 2.81
C LEU A 73 -4.78 -13.89 3.64
N ARG A 74 -4.00 -13.42 4.64
CA ARG A 74 -4.37 -12.27 5.47
C ARG A 74 -4.46 -11.00 4.64
N SER A 75 -3.49 -10.73 3.77
CA SER A 75 -3.49 -9.56 2.89
C SER A 75 -4.72 -9.55 1.98
N ILE A 76 -5.07 -10.68 1.35
CA ILE A 76 -6.29 -10.81 0.54
C ILE A 76 -7.54 -10.55 1.39
N ASN A 77 -7.64 -11.16 2.59
CA ASN A 77 -8.80 -10.95 3.44
C ASN A 77 -8.93 -9.49 3.93
N GLN A 78 -7.82 -8.81 4.19
CA GLN A 78 -7.79 -7.41 4.58
C GLN A 78 -8.19 -6.46 3.44
N ASP A 79 -7.87 -6.82 2.19
CA ASP A 79 -8.34 -6.12 1.01
C ASP A 79 -9.83 -6.31 0.80
N LEU A 80 -10.33 -7.55 0.93
CA LEU A 80 -11.77 -7.85 0.87
C LEU A 80 -12.57 -7.07 1.92
N CYS A 81 -12.06 -6.99 3.16
CA CYS A 81 -12.65 -6.20 4.23
C CYS A 81 -12.81 -4.73 3.84
N ARG A 82 -11.74 -4.15 3.25
CA ARG A 82 -11.69 -2.75 2.83
C ARG A 82 -12.61 -2.50 1.64
N GLU A 83 -12.58 -3.34 0.63
CA GLU A 83 -13.44 -3.24 -0.55
C GLU A 83 -14.92 -3.36 -0.17
N ASN A 84 -15.26 -4.32 0.68
CA ASN A 84 -16.63 -4.51 1.18
C ASN A 84 -17.13 -3.26 1.92
N LEU A 85 -16.26 -2.63 2.71
CA LEU A 85 -16.57 -1.41 3.43
C LEU A 85 -16.77 -0.21 2.48
N LEU A 86 -15.85 -0.02 1.53
CA LEU A 86 -15.91 1.10 0.60
C LEU A 86 -17.12 1.00 -0.35
N ASP A 87 -17.50 -0.21 -0.76
CA ASP A 87 -18.68 -0.44 -1.61
C ASP A 87 -20.01 -0.17 -0.88
N LYS A 88 -20.03 -0.25 0.45
CA LYS A 88 -21.21 -0.04 1.30
C LYS A 88 -21.22 1.31 2.02
N LEU A 89 -20.23 2.15 1.78
CA LEU A 89 -20.09 3.44 2.46
C LEU A 89 -21.28 4.35 2.11
N SER A 90 -21.99 4.81 3.13
CA SER A 90 -23.14 5.72 2.98
C SER A 90 -22.68 7.18 2.88
N ASN A 91 -23.60 8.09 2.56
CA ASN A 91 -23.29 9.49 2.25
C ASN A 91 -22.84 10.31 3.48
N ASP A 92 -23.28 9.91 4.67
CA ASP A 92 -22.89 10.46 5.97
C ASP A 92 -21.73 9.69 6.62
N GLU A 93 -21.12 8.76 5.90
CA GLU A 93 -20.01 7.94 6.37
C GLU A 93 -18.70 8.33 5.65
N ILE A 94 -17.60 8.33 6.40
CA ILE A 94 -16.26 8.56 5.87
C ILE A 94 -15.36 7.37 6.16
N TYR A 95 -14.39 7.18 5.27
CA TYR A 95 -13.30 6.24 5.44
C TYR A 95 -11.98 7.01 5.58
N ILE A 96 -11.17 6.67 6.57
CA ILE A 96 -9.94 7.38 6.93
C ILE A 96 -8.76 6.43 6.88
N ASN A 97 -7.75 6.75 6.08
CA ASN A 97 -6.41 6.17 6.19
C ASN A 97 -5.51 7.17 6.92
N LEU A 98 -4.77 6.72 7.93
CA LEU A 98 -3.80 7.55 8.65
C LEU A 98 -2.45 6.86 8.75
N ASP A 99 -1.37 7.65 8.72
CA ASP A 99 -0.01 7.12 8.70
C ASP A 99 1.02 8.18 9.11
N TRP A 100 2.06 7.74 9.83
CA TRP A 100 3.26 8.53 10.03
C TRP A 100 4.20 8.34 8.84
N ASP A 101 4.60 9.42 8.17
CA ASP A 101 5.68 9.31 7.21
C ASP A 101 7.04 9.38 7.94
N MET A 102 8.06 8.82 7.29
CA MET A 102 9.44 9.02 7.68
C MET A 102 9.75 10.51 7.82
N LYS A 103 10.45 10.87 8.89
CA LYS A 103 10.80 12.26 9.15
C LYS A 103 11.55 12.87 7.96
N LEU A 104 11.13 14.06 7.54
CA LEU A 104 11.87 14.81 6.54
C LEU A 104 13.10 15.40 7.22
N LEU A 105 14.29 15.10 6.71
CA LEU A 105 15.49 15.79 7.19
C LEU A 105 15.45 17.25 6.72
N PRO A 106 15.73 18.24 7.59
CA PRO A 106 15.92 19.62 7.17
C PRO A 106 16.93 19.73 6.02
N VAL A 107 16.56 20.37 4.92
CA VAL A 107 17.42 20.56 3.74
C VAL A 107 17.48 22.04 3.40
N LYS A 108 18.69 22.57 3.24
CA LYS A 108 18.89 23.88 2.61
C LYS A 108 19.21 23.66 1.13
N SER A 109 18.81 24.57 0.25
CA SER A 109 19.15 24.47 -1.18
C SER A 109 20.65 24.41 -1.44
N ARG A 110 21.41 25.08 -0.58
CA ARG A 110 22.87 25.01 -0.51
C ARG A 110 23.27 24.84 0.94
N GLU A 111 23.92 23.73 1.25
CA GLU A 111 24.45 23.48 2.59
C GLU A 111 25.93 23.11 2.55
N PRO A 112 26.72 23.64 3.49
CA PRO A 112 28.09 23.17 3.68
C PRO A 112 28.05 21.74 4.21
N GLN A 113 29.00 20.91 3.79
CA GLN A 113 29.11 19.51 4.22
C GLN A 113 29.16 19.35 5.76
N SER A 114 29.70 20.34 6.47
CA SER A 114 29.75 20.37 7.93
C SER A 114 28.37 20.42 8.60
N GLU A 115 27.36 20.98 7.92
CA GLU A 115 25.98 21.07 8.43
C GLU A 115 25.10 19.92 7.92
N PHE A 116 25.62 19.02 7.08
CA PHE A 116 24.85 17.93 6.46
C PHE A 116 24.39 16.88 7.48
N PHE A 117 25.23 16.58 8.47
CA PHE A 117 25.02 15.48 9.41
C PHE A 117 24.28 15.91 10.69
N SER A 118 23.73 14.92 11.41
CA SER A 118 23.12 15.09 12.74
C SER A 118 21.93 16.04 12.82
N LYS A 119 21.19 16.21 11.70
CA LYS A 119 19.97 17.02 11.68
C LYS A 119 18.81 16.29 12.35
N ARG A 120 18.05 17.04 13.15
CA ARG A 120 16.78 16.56 13.69
C ARG A 120 15.73 16.58 12.58
N GLY A 121 15.12 15.43 12.27
CA GLY A 121 14.06 15.35 11.27
C GLY A 121 12.76 16.04 11.71
N ILE A 122 12.07 16.65 10.75
CA ILE A 122 10.71 17.21 10.86
C ILE A 122 9.72 16.04 10.87
N SER A 123 8.91 15.96 11.91
CA SER A 123 7.87 14.93 12.03
C SER A 123 6.62 15.38 11.28
N TRP A 124 5.98 14.47 10.55
CA TRP A 124 4.75 14.80 9.83
C TRP A 124 3.88 13.56 9.65
N HIS A 125 2.58 13.77 9.77
CA HIS A 125 1.57 12.73 9.74
C HIS A 125 0.55 13.04 8.65
N ILE A 126 0.12 12.00 7.93
CA ILE A 126 -0.80 12.14 6.81
C ILE A 126 -2.10 11.42 7.15
N THR A 127 -3.22 12.10 6.94
CA THR A 127 -4.55 11.52 7.08
C THR A 127 -5.35 11.77 5.83
N ALA A 128 -5.63 10.71 5.07
CA ALA A 128 -6.47 10.75 3.89
C ALA A 128 -7.89 10.33 4.27
N VAL A 129 -8.83 11.26 4.13
CA VAL A 129 -10.26 11.07 4.37
C VAL A 129 -10.97 10.92 3.04
N MET A 130 -11.85 9.94 2.92
CA MET A 130 -12.60 9.62 1.73
C MET A 130 -14.10 9.53 2.03
N LYS A 131 -14.94 9.92 1.08
CA LYS A 131 -16.38 9.67 1.09
C LYS A 131 -16.89 9.36 -0.31
N LYS A 132 -18.10 8.82 -0.44
CA LYS A 132 -18.72 8.54 -1.73
C LYS A 132 -19.04 9.84 -2.50
N ASP A 133 -18.90 9.84 -3.82
CA ASP A 133 -19.28 10.95 -4.70
C ASP A 133 -20.61 10.66 -5.40
N GLU A 134 -21.67 11.35 -4.97
CA GLU A 134 -23.02 11.20 -5.50
C GLU A 134 -23.26 11.87 -6.84
N SER A 135 -22.40 12.81 -7.27
CA SER A 135 -22.67 13.63 -8.46
C SER A 135 -22.73 12.83 -9.77
N ILE A 136 -22.33 11.57 -9.76
CA ILE A 136 -22.24 10.69 -10.94
C ILE A 136 -23.31 9.58 -10.91
N GLU A 137 -23.92 9.27 -9.76
CA GLU A 137 -25.03 8.29 -9.71
C GLU A 137 -26.32 8.87 -10.30
N ASN A 138 -26.51 10.20 -10.21
CA ASN A 138 -27.70 10.88 -10.71
C ASN A 138 -27.64 11.23 -12.22
N GLU A 139 -26.47 11.31 -12.85
CA GLU A 139 -26.36 11.51 -14.30
C GLU A 139 -26.77 10.27 -15.11
N SER A 140 -26.79 9.08 -14.50
CA SER A 140 -27.21 7.82 -15.15
C SER A 140 -28.73 7.61 -15.28
N ASN A 141 -29.55 8.46 -14.67
CA ASN A 141 -31.02 8.32 -14.69
C ASN A 141 -31.73 9.24 -15.70
N ILE A 142 -30.98 9.87 -16.62
CA ILE A 142 -31.55 10.72 -17.68
C ILE A 142 -31.16 10.11 -19.03
N PHE A 143 -31.89 9.07 -19.45
CA PHE A 143 -32.05 8.77 -20.86
C PHE A 143 -33.48 9.21 -21.23
N PRO A 144 -33.67 10.07 -22.24
CA PRO A 144 -34.99 10.35 -22.77
C PRO A 144 -35.61 9.02 -23.26
N GLU A 145 -36.87 8.79 -22.93
CA GLU A 145 -37.65 7.73 -23.58
C GLU A 145 -37.68 8.05 -25.08
N ASP A 146 -37.08 7.19 -25.89
CA ASP A 146 -37.11 7.32 -27.36
C ASP A 146 -38.55 7.09 -27.84
N ASP A 147 -39.14 8.14 -28.41
CA ASP A 147 -40.41 8.10 -29.13
C ASP A 147 -40.35 7.12 -30.31
N ASP A 148 -41.44 6.37 -30.48
CA ASP A 148 -41.74 5.43 -31.55
C ASP A 148 -41.32 5.92 -32.94
N ILE A 149 -40.45 5.17 -33.63
CA ILE A 149 -40.35 5.20 -35.09
C ILE A 149 -40.48 3.78 -35.63
N SER A 150 -41.56 3.62 -36.40
CA SER A 150 -42.08 2.42 -37.04
C SER A 150 -41.11 1.76 -38.03
N ASP A 151 -41.16 0.44 -37.96
CA ASP A 151 -40.66 -0.59 -38.86
C ASP A 151 -41.11 -0.39 -40.33
N ASP A 152 -40.16 -0.47 -41.26
CA ASP A 152 -40.42 -0.86 -42.66
C ASP A 152 -39.11 -1.38 -43.29
N SER A 153 -38.98 -2.71 -43.30
CA SER A 153 -37.97 -3.43 -44.09
C SER A 153 -38.46 -3.70 -45.51
N PRO A 154 -37.54 -3.92 -46.47
CA PRO A 154 -37.79 -4.97 -47.45
C PRO A 154 -36.62 -5.93 -47.68
N HIS A 155 -37.02 -7.20 -47.80
CA HIS A 155 -36.30 -8.42 -48.18
C HIS A 155 -35.38 -8.34 -49.39
N ILE A 156 -34.24 -9.05 -49.33
CA ILE A 156 -33.69 -9.85 -50.45
C ILE A 156 -33.07 -11.16 -49.88
N SER A 157 -33.34 -12.27 -50.58
CA SER A 157 -33.12 -13.67 -50.22
C SER A 157 -31.87 -14.34 -50.84
N GLU A 158 -31.30 -15.27 -50.06
CA GLU A 158 -30.74 -16.63 -50.34
C GLU A 158 -29.56 -16.94 -51.29
N HIS A 159 -28.82 -17.98 -50.83
CA HIS A 159 -27.81 -18.87 -51.46
C HIS A 159 -26.33 -18.44 -51.39
N ASP A 160 -25.33 -19.21 -50.89
CA ASP A 160 -25.18 -20.67 -50.69
C ASP A 160 -24.19 -21.07 -49.53
N MET A 161 -24.53 -22.19 -48.86
CA MET A 161 -23.76 -23.34 -48.30
C MET A 161 -22.23 -23.25 -48.01
N THR A 162 -21.61 -23.85 -46.97
CA THR A 162 -21.97 -24.79 -45.87
C THR A 162 -20.79 -24.93 -44.85
N ASP A 163 -21.14 -25.13 -43.56
CA ASP A 163 -20.61 -26.10 -42.55
C ASP A 163 -19.10 -26.12 -42.15
N LEU A 164 -18.63 -26.20 -40.89
CA LEU A 164 -19.15 -26.69 -39.60
C LEU A 164 -18.44 -25.96 -38.43
N CYS A 165 -19.18 -25.53 -37.39
CA CYS A 165 -18.82 -25.46 -35.94
C CYS A 165 -20.01 -24.85 -35.16
N GLY A 166 -21.03 -25.66 -34.83
CA GLY A 166 -22.01 -25.37 -33.75
C GLY A 166 -21.49 -25.95 -32.42
N GLU A 167 -21.88 -25.48 -31.23
CA GLU A 167 -23.05 -24.72 -30.83
C GLU A 167 -22.67 -23.71 -29.73
N ASN A 168 -23.18 -22.49 -29.85
CA ASN A 168 -23.19 -21.45 -28.82
C ASN A 168 -24.60 -21.42 -28.21
N ASP A 169 -24.74 -21.76 -26.93
CA ASP A 169 -25.89 -21.33 -26.14
C ASP A 169 -25.62 -19.90 -25.61
N ASN A 170 -25.96 -18.92 -26.44
CA ASN A 170 -26.06 -17.52 -26.06
C ASN A 170 -27.39 -17.28 -25.32
N GLU A 171 -27.42 -17.59 -24.03
CA GLU A 171 -28.37 -16.92 -23.14
C GLU A 171 -27.88 -15.51 -22.84
N LYS A 172 -28.60 -14.53 -23.40
CA LYS A 172 -28.46 -13.11 -23.11
C LYS A 172 -28.80 -12.84 -21.63
N ASN A 173 -27.80 -12.93 -20.75
CA ASN A 173 -27.87 -12.26 -19.45
C ASN A 173 -27.22 -10.88 -19.57
N GLY A 174 -28.07 -9.85 -19.57
CA GLY A 174 -27.66 -8.46 -19.40
C GLY A 174 -26.87 -8.33 -18.11
N THR A 175 -25.55 -8.29 -18.22
CA THR A 175 -24.69 -7.97 -17.08
C THR A 175 -24.77 -6.46 -16.88
N ASN A 176 -25.56 -6.04 -15.89
CA ASN A 176 -25.38 -4.76 -15.24
C ASN A 176 -23.92 -4.70 -14.73
N GLN A 177 -23.00 -4.17 -15.56
CA GLN A 177 -21.65 -3.86 -15.11
C GLN A 177 -21.77 -2.80 -14.02
N LYS A 178 -21.66 -3.23 -12.77
CA LYS A 178 -21.65 -2.36 -11.59
C LYS A 178 -20.48 -1.38 -11.75
N LYS A 179 -20.77 -0.12 -12.13
CA LYS A 179 -19.74 0.93 -12.26
C LYS A 179 -19.00 1.07 -10.93
N ASP A 180 -17.68 1.18 -11.00
CA ASP A 180 -16.87 1.40 -9.80
C ASP A 180 -17.29 2.68 -9.07
N PRO A 181 -17.38 2.64 -7.73
CA PRO A 181 -17.75 3.80 -6.95
C PRO A 181 -16.74 4.94 -7.18
N CYS A 182 -17.28 6.15 -7.30
CA CYS A 182 -16.49 7.38 -7.34
C CYS A 182 -16.38 7.93 -5.92
N PHE A 183 -15.20 8.44 -5.56
CA PHE A 183 -14.96 9.00 -4.24
C PHE A 183 -14.67 10.51 -4.32
N LYS A 184 -14.89 11.20 -3.21
CA LYS A 184 -14.27 12.48 -2.90
C LYS A 184 -13.27 12.29 -1.79
N TYR A 185 -12.23 13.11 -1.75
CA TYR A 185 -11.21 13.00 -0.73
C TYR A 185 -10.72 14.35 -0.19
N LYS A 186 -10.16 14.30 1.01
CA LYS A 186 -9.41 15.36 1.69
C LYS A 186 -8.16 14.73 2.29
N VAL A 187 -7.02 15.39 2.18
CA VAL A 187 -5.77 14.94 2.81
C VAL A 187 -5.33 16.01 3.80
N PHE A 188 -5.15 15.62 5.05
CA PHE A 188 -4.58 16.45 6.10
C PHE A 188 -3.12 16.05 6.32
N VAL A 189 -2.25 17.05 6.42
CA VAL A 189 -0.82 16.86 6.67
C VAL A 189 -0.44 17.67 7.89
N HIS A 190 -0.35 17.01 9.03
CA HIS A 190 0.06 17.62 10.30
C HIS A 190 1.57 17.61 10.39
N VAL A 191 2.20 18.77 10.35
CA VAL A 191 3.66 18.94 10.34
C VAL A 191 4.11 19.51 11.67
N PHE A 192 5.17 18.96 12.24
CA PHE A 192 5.68 19.34 13.56
C PHE A 192 7.19 19.53 13.50
N ASP A 193 7.67 20.71 13.93
CA ASP A 193 9.10 20.92 14.18
C ASP A 193 9.63 20.00 15.28
N GLN A 194 8.81 19.78 16.31
CA GLN A 194 9.14 18.92 17.45
C GLN A 194 7.89 18.16 17.89
N CYS A 195 7.94 16.84 17.73
CA CYS A 195 6.87 15.95 18.19
C CYS A 195 7.40 14.54 18.45
N THR A 196 6.89 13.91 19.50
CA THR A 196 6.99 12.46 19.70
C THR A 196 6.01 11.75 18.78
N GLN A 197 6.44 10.69 18.09
CA GLN A 197 5.55 9.89 17.24
C GLN A 197 4.90 8.80 18.10
N ASP A 198 4.08 9.22 19.06
CA ASP A 198 3.42 8.36 20.04
C ASP A 198 1.90 8.31 19.84
N SER A 199 1.22 7.49 20.65
CA SER A 199 -0.23 7.32 20.56
C SER A 199 -1.01 8.56 20.99
N GLU A 200 -0.50 9.34 21.94
CA GLU A 200 -1.14 10.57 22.41
C GLU A 200 -1.20 11.62 21.28
N THR A 201 -0.14 11.69 20.48
CA THR A 201 -0.10 12.50 19.27
C THR A 201 -1.09 12.00 18.21
N VAL A 202 -1.15 10.68 17.95
CA VAL A 202 -2.10 10.10 16.99
C VAL A 202 -3.55 10.41 17.38
N VAL A 203 -3.90 10.25 18.67
CA VAL A 203 -5.23 10.59 19.21
C VAL A 203 -5.55 12.06 19.01
N THR A 204 -4.57 12.94 19.27
CA THR A 204 -4.72 14.39 19.12
C THR A 204 -4.94 14.79 17.66
N ILE A 205 -4.19 14.19 16.73
CA ILE A 205 -4.34 14.41 15.29
C ILE A 205 -5.70 13.91 14.80
N LEU A 206 -6.12 12.71 15.20
CA LEU A 206 -7.40 12.14 14.79
C LEU A 206 -8.58 13.00 15.28
N ASN A 207 -8.50 13.51 16.51
CA ASN A 207 -9.49 14.45 17.04
C ASN A 207 -9.56 15.76 16.22
N ASP A 208 -8.41 16.33 15.85
CA ASP A 208 -8.37 17.53 14.99
C ASP A 208 -8.96 17.26 13.60
N VAL A 209 -8.61 16.13 12.98
CA VAL A 209 -9.15 15.73 11.67
C VAL A 209 -10.67 15.61 11.72
N LEU A 210 -11.21 14.85 12.67
CA LEU A 210 -12.66 14.62 12.76
C LEU A 210 -13.43 15.91 13.09
N ARG A 211 -12.89 16.76 13.99
CA ARG A 211 -13.45 18.09 14.24
C ARG A 211 -13.55 18.91 12.95
N ARG A 212 -12.45 19.00 12.18
CA ARG A 212 -12.40 19.75 10.91
C ARG A 212 -13.34 19.17 9.85
N VAL A 213 -13.42 17.84 9.77
CA VAL A 213 -14.39 17.20 8.87
C VAL A 213 -15.81 17.59 9.27
N LYS A 214 -16.17 17.56 10.56
CA LYS A 214 -17.49 17.98 11.04
C LYS A 214 -17.78 19.45 10.75
N GLU A 215 -16.80 20.34 10.93
CA GLU A 215 -16.93 21.78 10.66
C GLU A 215 -17.18 22.08 9.18
N THR A 216 -16.53 21.34 8.26
CA THR A 216 -16.73 21.55 6.81
C THR A 216 -17.83 20.71 6.19
N ASP A 217 -18.23 19.63 6.85
CA ASP A 217 -19.27 18.73 6.37
C ASP A 217 -20.08 18.18 7.55
N PRO A 218 -21.02 18.99 8.08
CA PRO A 218 -21.80 18.62 9.27
C PRO A 218 -22.69 17.39 9.08
N GLN A 219 -22.92 16.97 7.82
CA GLN A 219 -23.73 15.81 7.49
C GLN A 219 -23.03 14.50 7.85
N ILE A 220 -21.70 14.49 7.99
CA ILE A 220 -20.95 13.31 8.38
C ILE A 220 -21.27 12.93 9.83
N LYS A 221 -21.62 11.65 10.02
CA LYS A 221 -22.01 11.08 11.31
C LYS A 221 -21.15 9.90 11.73
N LYS A 222 -20.46 9.25 10.80
CA LYS A 222 -19.75 8.01 11.09
C LYS A 222 -18.40 7.94 10.38
N ALA A 223 -17.43 7.34 11.04
CA ALA A 223 -16.09 7.15 10.50
C ALA A 223 -15.63 5.70 10.62
N PHE A 224 -14.90 5.25 9.61
CA PHE A 224 -14.14 4.00 9.62
C PHE A 224 -12.67 4.34 9.44
N ILE A 225 -11.81 3.76 10.28
CA ILE A 225 -10.39 4.10 10.32
C ILE A 225 -9.58 2.89 9.88
N ARG A 226 -8.56 3.13 9.08
CA ARG A 226 -7.51 2.18 8.79
C ARG A 226 -6.12 2.79 9.00
N SER A 227 -5.24 2.03 9.60
CA SER A 227 -3.84 2.40 9.86
C SER A 227 -2.92 1.21 9.59
N ASP A 228 -1.62 1.48 9.49
CA ASP A 228 -0.60 0.44 9.64
C ASP A 228 -0.58 -0.15 11.06
N ASN A 229 0.18 -1.23 11.25
CA ASN A 229 0.32 -1.91 12.53
C ASN A 229 1.35 -1.25 13.48
N ALA A 230 1.60 0.07 13.34
CA ALA A 230 2.55 0.78 14.20
C ALA A 230 2.02 0.86 15.64
N GLY A 231 2.90 0.67 16.63
CA GLY A 231 2.51 0.66 18.05
C GLY A 231 1.92 1.98 18.57
N CYS A 232 2.11 3.11 17.87
CA CYS A 232 1.45 4.38 18.20
C CYS A 232 -0.03 4.39 17.79
N CYS A 233 -0.38 3.76 16.66
CA CYS A 233 -1.75 3.63 16.18
C CYS A 233 -2.45 2.39 16.78
N HIS A 234 -1.75 1.27 16.82
CA HIS A 234 -2.26 0.00 17.32
C HIS A 234 -1.90 -0.22 18.80
N CYS A 235 -2.52 0.58 19.67
CA CYS A 235 -2.39 0.42 21.11
C CYS A 235 -3.71 0.70 21.83
N ALA A 236 -3.80 0.26 23.08
CA ALA A 236 -4.99 0.46 23.91
C ALA A 236 -5.34 1.95 24.07
N ASN A 237 -4.35 2.84 24.19
CA ASN A 237 -4.61 4.28 24.30
C ASN A 237 -5.32 4.83 23.06
N ALA A 238 -4.81 4.53 21.86
CA ALA A 238 -5.39 5.01 20.61
C ALA A 238 -6.80 4.45 20.37
N LEU A 239 -6.98 3.15 20.56
CA LEU A 239 -8.27 2.47 20.38
C LEU A 239 -9.31 2.96 21.38
N VAL A 240 -8.98 3.04 22.67
CA VAL A 240 -9.96 3.46 23.67
C VAL A 240 -10.27 4.95 23.54
N SER A 241 -9.29 5.78 23.19
CA SER A 241 -9.52 7.22 22.96
C SER A 241 -10.42 7.49 21.75
N ALA A 242 -10.51 6.59 20.77
CA ALA A 242 -11.43 6.75 19.65
C ALA A 242 -12.91 6.86 20.10
N LYS A 243 -13.29 6.20 21.20
CA LYS A 243 -14.63 6.38 21.80
C LYS A 243 -14.84 7.82 22.27
N LEU A 244 -13.86 8.40 22.98
CA LEU A 244 -13.92 9.79 23.45
C LEU A 244 -13.89 10.80 22.30
N ILE A 245 -13.12 10.53 21.25
CA ILE A 245 -13.12 11.36 20.05
C ILE A 245 -14.52 11.37 19.45
N SER A 246 -15.16 10.21 19.35
CA SER A 246 -16.50 10.09 18.78
C SER A 246 -17.52 10.97 19.51
N GLU A 247 -17.47 10.97 20.85
CA GLU A 247 -18.31 11.83 21.70
C GLU A 247 -18.00 13.32 21.52
N LYS A 248 -16.73 13.69 21.37
CA LYS A 248 -16.30 15.09 21.23
C LYS A 248 -16.59 15.70 19.87
N THR A 249 -16.46 14.92 18.80
CA THR A 249 -16.57 15.41 17.43
C THR A 249 -17.95 15.17 16.83
N ASP A 250 -18.85 14.47 17.54
CA ASP A 250 -20.15 14.04 17.02
C ASP A 250 -20.03 13.24 15.70
N ILE A 251 -18.99 12.39 15.63
CA ILE A 251 -18.76 11.44 14.53
C ILE A 251 -18.44 10.09 15.15
N ALA A 252 -19.34 9.11 15.00
CA ALA A 252 -19.17 7.78 15.54
C ALA A 252 -18.07 7.00 14.80
N ILE A 253 -16.92 6.79 15.45
CA ILE A 253 -15.91 5.85 14.95
C ILE A 253 -16.44 4.44 15.16
N SER A 254 -16.80 3.77 14.07
CA SER A 254 -17.50 2.48 14.12
C SER A 254 -16.55 1.29 14.03
N ARG A 255 -15.46 1.42 13.29
CA ARG A 255 -14.42 0.39 13.21
C ARG A 255 -13.04 0.98 12.99
N THR A 256 -12.03 0.38 13.62
CA THR A 256 -10.62 0.61 13.34
C THR A 256 -9.98 -0.68 12.86
N ASP A 257 -9.40 -0.64 11.67
CA ASP A 257 -8.76 -1.77 11.00
C ASP A 257 -7.25 -1.53 10.88
N PHE A 258 -6.44 -2.57 11.09
CA PHE A 258 -4.98 -2.50 10.95
C PHE A 258 -4.51 -3.41 9.81
N CYS A 259 -3.59 -2.90 8.99
CA CYS A 259 -2.94 -3.68 7.93
C CYS A 259 -1.92 -4.66 8.50
N ASP A 260 -1.76 -5.82 7.87
CA ASP A 260 -0.59 -6.68 8.10
C ASP A 260 0.68 -5.92 7.64
N PRO A 261 1.81 -6.00 8.36
CA PRO A 261 3.06 -5.48 7.84
C PRO A 261 3.32 -6.00 6.42
N GLN A 262 3.76 -5.11 5.52
CA GLN A 262 4.01 -5.39 4.10
C GLN A 262 2.76 -5.50 3.20
N GLY A 263 1.56 -5.14 3.66
CA GLY A 263 0.34 -5.07 2.85
C GLY A 263 0.29 -4.00 1.74
N GLY A 264 1.44 -3.60 1.17
CA GLY A 264 1.54 -2.62 0.09
C GLY A 264 1.57 -1.15 0.55
N LYS A 265 1.92 -0.24 -0.37
CA LYS A 265 1.96 1.21 -0.10
C LYS A 265 0.55 1.79 -0.21
N GLY A 266 -0.03 2.20 0.92
CA GLY A 266 -1.36 2.82 0.97
C GLY A 266 -1.42 4.24 0.41
N ILE A 267 -2.58 4.88 0.50
CA ILE A 267 -2.74 6.26 0.00
C ILE A 267 -1.85 7.28 0.69
N CYS A 268 -1.68 7.18 2.01
CA CYS A 268 -0.85 8.13 2.76
C CYS A 268 0.58 8.15 2.24
N HIS A 269 1.18 6.98 1.97
CA HIS A 269 2.49 6.84 1.37
C HIS A 269 2.60 7.53 -0.01
N ARG A 270 1.53 7.53 -0.79
CA ARG A 270 1.50 8.15 -2.13
C ARG A 270 1.34 9.65 -2.05
N CYS A 271 0.44 10.14 -1.20
CA CYS A 271 0.35 11.56 -0.87
C CYS A 271 1.70 12.08 -0.38
N ALA A 272 2.39 11.30 0.47
CA ALA A 272 3.73 11.63 0.93
C ALA A 272 4.74 11.76 -0.22
N ALA A 273 4.73 10.80 -1.17
CA ALA A 273 5.62 10.85 -2.33
C ALA A 273 5.37 12.07 -3.22
N ILE A 274 4.10 12.45 -3.41
CA ILE A 274 3.71 13.67 -4.13
C ILE A 274 4.23 14.90 -3.38
N ILE A 275 3.97 15.00 -2.08
CA ILE A 275 4.45 16.09 -1.23
C ILE A 275 5.98 16.21 -1.28
N LYS A 276 6.71 15.10 -1.15
CA LYS A 276 8.17 15.05 -1.30
C LYS A 276 8.64 15.51 -2.69
N SER A 277 7.84 15.31 -3.73
CA SER A 277 8.13 15.84 -5.08
C SER A 277 7.98 17.36 -5.15
N PHE A 278 6.94 17.93 -4.53
CA PHE A 278 6.77 19.39 -4.41
C PHE A 278 7.91 20.01 -3.61
N ILE A 279 8.28 19.41 -2.48
CA ILE A 279 9.42 19.84 -1.66
C ILE A 279 10.72 19.83 -2.47
N ARG A 280 11.00 18.76 -3.22
CA ARG A 280 12.18 18.70 -4.11
C ARG A 280 12.18 19.81 -5.16
N ARG A 281 11.03 20.10 -5.79
CA ARG A 281 10.92 21.19 -6.77
C ARG A 281 11.16 22.56 -6.14
N TYR A 282 10.62 22.79 -4.95
CA TYR A 282 10.82 24.01 -4.18
C TYR A 282 12.30 24.21 -3.80
N LEU A 283 12.97 23.15 -3.33
CA LEU A 283 14.42 23.15 -3.05
C LEU A 283 15.26 23.47 -4.31
N ASN A 284 14.90 22.89 -5.47
CA ASN A 284 15.59 23.12 -6.73
C ASN A 284 15.49 24.58 -7.24
N LYS A 285 14.58 25.40 -6.69
CA LYS A 285 14.49 26.84 -6.96
C LYS A 285 15.29 27.69 -5.97
N ASN A 286 16.24 27.08 -5.27
CA ASN A 286 17.10 27.71 -4.26
C ASN A 286 16.40 28.08 -2.94
N HIS A 287 15.21 27.55 -2.67
CA HIS A 287 14.55 27.72 -1.37
C HIS A 287 14.99 26.65 -0.36
N ASN A 288 14.68 26.86 0.92
CA ASN A 288 15.02 25.92 2.00
C ASN A 288 13.77 25.24 2.55
N VAL A 289 13.93 24.06 3.13
CA VAL A 289 12.90 23.37 3.91
C VAL A 289 13.53 22.81 5.17
N THR A 290 13.53 23.62 6.23
CA THR A 290 14.23 23.40 7.49
C THR A 290 13.30 23.39 8.71
N CYS A 291 12.07 23.88 8.56
CA CYS A 291 11.04 23.88 9.58
C CYS A 291 9.65 23.56 9.00
N ALA A 292 8.65 23.39 9.86
CA ALA A 292 7.28 23.11 9.49
C ALA A 292 6.65 24.20 8.62
N SER A 293 6.94 25.48 8.91
CA SER A 293 6.46 26.60 8.09
C SER A 293 6.97 26.50 6.65
N GLU A 294 8.28 26.29 6.45
CA GLU A 294 8.88 26.16 5.12
C GLU A 294 8.40 24.88 4.40
N PHE A 295 8.11 23.80 5.15
CA PHE A 295 7.50 22.60 4.60
C PHE A 295 6.12 22.89 4.00
N ILE A 296 5.30 23.67 4.71
CA ILE A 296 3.93 24.03 4.29
C ILE A 296 3.99 24.95 3.08
N GLU A 297 4.87 25.95 3.09
CA GLU A 297 5.12 26.81 1.93
C GLU A 297 5.51 25.99 0.70
N ALA A 298 6.40 25.00 0.88
CA ALA A 298 6.78 24.09 -0.20
C ALA A 298 5.58 23.24 -0.69
N CYS A 299 4.72 22.77 0.21
CA CYS A 299 3.52 22.00 -0.14
C CYS A 299 2.48 22.83 -0.91
N HIS A 300 2.35 24.12 -0.60
CA HIS A 300 1.39 25.03 -1.24
C HIS A 300 1.99 25.80 -2.43
N SER A 301 3.27 25.65 -2.71
CA SER A 301 3.90 26.16 -3.93
C SER A 301 3.32 25.50 -5.20
N TYR A 302 3.44 26.18 -6.35
CA TYR A 302 2.94 25.70 -7.66
C TYR A 302 1.44 25.31 -7.65
N ASN A 303 0.61 26.19 -7.12
CA ASN A 303 -0.85 25.98 -6.93
C ASN A 303 -1.20 24.88 -5.92
N GLY A 304 -0.22 24.39 -5.16
CA GLY A 304 -0.38 23.41 -4.10
C GLY A 304 -0.71 22.00 -4.58
N VAL A 305 -0.62 21.05 -3.65
CA VAL A 305 -1.06 19.67 -3.90
C VAL A 305 -2.59 19.60 -3.79
N LYS A 306 -3.26 19.21 -4.87
CA LYS A 306 -4.74 19.11 -4.93
C LYS A 306 -5.26 18.25 -3.77
N GLY A 307 -6.21 18.80 -3.02
CA GLY A 307 -6.87 18.12 -1.89
C GLY A 307 -6.03 17.99 -0.62
N VAL A 308 -4.79 18.52 -0.60
CA VAL A 308 -3.93 18.52 0.58
C VAL A 308 -4.09 19.83 1.35
N LEU A 309 -4.24 19.68 2.65
CA LEU A 309 -4.14 20.74 3.63
C LEU A 309 -2.97 20.46 4.57
N ALA A 310 -1.91 21.25 4.49
CA ALA A 310 -0.77 21.15 5.39
C ALA A 310 -0.90 22.14 6.56
N LEU A 311 -0.57 21.69 7.77
CA LEU A 311 -0.78 22.40 9.03
C LEU A 311 0.51 22.42 9.85
N ASP A 312 0.91 23.59 10.34
CA ASP A 312 2.03 23.74 11.29
C ASP A 312 1.48 23.51 12.68
N CYS A 313 1.78 22.36 13.25
CA CYS A 313 1.13 21.83 14.43
C CYS A 313 2.03 21.88 15.67
N GLN A 314 1.42 22.27 16.78
CA GLN A 314 1.99 22.18 18.12
C GLN A 314 0.97 21.57 19.07
N ILE A 315 1.41 20.56 19.83
CA ILE A 315 0.60 19.93 20.88
C ILE A 315 0.71 20.80 22.14
N VAL A 316 -0.43 21.30 22.61
CA VAL A 316 -0.53 22.12 23.82
C VAL A 316 -1.27 21.37 24.92
N ASN A 317 -1.03 21.78 26.17
CA ASN A 317 -1.61 21.19 27.39
C ASN A 317 -1.22 19.73 27.62
N ILE A 318 0.08 19.41 27.57
CA ILE A 318 0.63 18.12 28.03
C ILE A 318 0.47 18.06 29.56
N THR A 319 -0.74 17.74 30.02
CA THR A 319 -1.00 17.59 31.44
C THR A 319 -0.61 16.17 31.82
N ARG A 320 0.63 15.98 32.28
CA ARG A 320 1.11 14.71 32.86
C ARG A 320 0.39 14.42 34.18
N LYS A 321 -0.91 14.15 34.15
CA LYS A 321 -1.55 13.39 35.24
C LYS A 321 -1.09 11.94 35.10
N GLN A 322 -1.01 11.21 36.22
CA GLN A 322 -0.66 9.79 36.22
C GLN A 322 -1.49 9.06 35.16
N GLU A 323 -0.84 8.59 34.10
CA GLU A 323 -1.47 7.83 33.03
C GLU A 323 -2.16 6.61 33.64
N VAL A 324 -3.48 6.53 33.50
CA VAL A 324 -4.15 5.26 33.75
C VAL A 324 -3.79 4.37 32.57
N LYS A 325 -2.81 3.48 32.78
CA LYS A 325 -2.37 2.55 31.73
C LYS A 325 -3.50 1.61 31.36
N CYS A 326 -4.19 1.91 30.27
CA CYS A 326 -5.10 0.98 29.62
C CYS A 326 -4.29 -0.14 28.96
N LYS A 327 -4.74 -1.39 29.11
CA LYS A 327 -4.14 -2.54 28.45
C LYS A 327 -5.25 -3.41 27.86
N ILE A 328 -5.10 -3.71 26.58
CA ILE A 328 -5.87 -4.75 25.89
C ILE A 328 -4.98 -6.00 25.87
N LYS A 329 -5.44 -7.09 26.49
CA LYS A 329 -4.70 -8.34 26.52
C LYS A 329 -4.56 -8.89 25.10
N ASN A 330 -3.37 -9.33 24.72
CA ASN A 330 -3.08 -9.88 23.38
C ASN A 330 -3.47 -8.96 22.22
N ILE A 331 -3.38 -7.63 22.40
CA ILE A 331 -3.75 -6.65 21.37
C ILE A 331 -3.12 -6.94 20.00
N THR A 332 -1.88 -7.42 19.96
CA THR A 332 -1.14 -7.77 18.75
C THR A 332 -1.77 -8.90 17.92
N ASP A 333 -2.65 -9.70 18.52
CA ASP A 333 -3.35 -10.78 17.82
C ASP A 333 -4.57 -10.25 17.03
N TYR A 334 -5.04 -9.05 17.34
CA TYR A 334 -6.27 -8.49 16.77
C TYR A 334 -5.95 -7.43 15.71
N PHE A 335 -6.78 -7.37 14.67
CA PHE A 335 -6.59 -6.47 13.53
C PHE A 335 -7.84 -5.65 13.20
N ASN A 336 -9.02 -6.07 13.67
CA ASN A 336 -10.27 -5.35 13.43
C ASN A 336 -10.95 -5.09 14.79
N PHE A 337 -11.31 -3.83 15.03
CA PHE A 337 -11.82 -3.34 16.29
C PHE A 337 -13.12 -2.59 16.04
N GLU A 338 -14.26 -3.19 16.41
CA GLU A 338 -15.60 -2.64 16.23
C GLU A 338 -16.11 -2.04 17.53
N TYR A 339 -16.60 -0.80 17.45
CA TYR A 339 -17.04 -0.02 18.60
C TYR A 339 -18.53 -0.22 18.81
N LEU A 340 -18.89 -1.03 19.80
CA LEU A 340 -20.27 -1.29 20.18
C LEU A 340 -20.65 -0.47 21.42
N GLU A 341 -21.94 -0.38 21.70
CA GLU A 341 -22.44 0.35 22.87
C GLU A 341 -21.92 -0.26 24.19
N ASN A 342 -21.88 -1.60 24.27
CA ASN A 342 -21.51 -2.35 25.46
C ASN A 342 -20.01 -2.69 25.57
N GLY A 343 -19.23 -2.59 24.49
CA GLY A 343 -17.80 -2.88 24.51
C GLY A 343 -17.10 -2.71 23.17
N LEU A 344 -15.82 -3.08 23.14
CA LEU A 344 -15.00 -3.15 21.94
C LEU A 344 -14.96 -4.61 21.46
N LEU A 345 -15.55 -4.89 20.30
CA LEU A 345 -15.52 -6.21 19.68
C LEU A 345 -14.26 -6.35 18.83
N VAL A 346 -13.39 -7.28 19.20
CA VAL A 346 -12.07 -7.47 18.56
C VAL A 346 -12.02 -8.77 17.76
N HIS A 347 -11.44 -8.70 16.56
CA HIS A 347 -11.24 -9.85 15.69
C HIS A 347 -9.78 -9.99 15.28
N ARG A 348 -9.34 -11.24 15.15
CA ARG A 348 -8.02 -11.59 14.58
C ARG A 348 -7.96 -11.38 13.08
N SER A 349 -9.09 -11.53 12.42
CA SER A 349 -9.24 -11.36 10.99
C SER A 349 -10.69 -11.00 10.69
N TRP A 350 -10.89 -10.10 9.73
CA TRP A 350 -12.23 -9.66 9.35
C TRP A 350 -13.08 -10.84 8.89
N ASN A 351 -14.33 -10.87 9.36
CA ASN A 351 -15.34 -11.87 9.00
C ASN A 351 -14.91 -13.32 9.27
N VAL A 352 -14.06 -13.54 10.29
CA VAL A 352 -13.63 -14.88 10.71
C VAL A 352 -13.86 -15.05 12.22
N GLY A 353 -14.69 -16.05 12.56
CA GLY A 353 -15.08 -16.32 13.94
C GLY A 353 -16.04 -15.28 14.52
N SER A 354 -16.47 -15.49 15.76
CA SER A 354 -17.43 -14.61 16.45
C SER A 354 -16.81 -13.36 17.09
N GLY A 355 -15.47 -13.25 17.08
CA GLY A 355 -14.75 -12.18 17.78
C GLY A 355 -14.76 -12.33 19.30
N LEU A 356 -14.09 -11.40 19.97
CA LEU A 356 -14.06 -11.28 21.44
C LEU A 356 -14.61 -9.90 21.84
N LEU A 357 -15.69 -9.86 22.60
CA LEU A 357 -16.20 -8.61 23.16
C LEU A 357 -15.47 -8.26 24.45
N ILE A 358 -14.81 -7.10 24.47
CA ILE A 358 -14.16 -6.53 25.65
C ILE A 358 -15.06 -5.42 26.21
N PRO A 359 -15.72 -5.60 27.37
CA PRO A 359 -16.62 -4.60 27.93
C PRO A 359 -15.92 -3.28 28.22
N TRP A 360 -16.60 -2.14 28.01
CA TRP A 360 -16.04 -0.81 28.31
C TRP A 360 -15.61 -0.65 29.77
N LEU A 361 -16.30 -1.33 30.69
CA LEU A 361 -15.96 -1.37 32.12
C LEU A 361 -14.56 -1.94 32.42
N GLN A 362 -14.01 -2.74 31.50
CA GLN A 362 -12.66 -3.30 31.62
C GLN A 362 -11.59 -2.41 30.96
N LEU A 363 -12.01 -1.41 30.17
CA LEU A 363 -11.16 -0.51 29.41
C LEU A 363 -11.14 0.86 30.09
N ASN A 364 -10.21 1.02 31.03
CA ASN A 364 -9.95 2.34 31.62
C ASN A 364 -9.45 3.30 30.54
N HIS A 365 -9.89 4.55 30.57
CA HIS A 365 -9.47 5.56 29.60
C HIS A 365 -9.02 6.84 30.32
N ASN A 366 -8.06 7.54 29.72
CA ASN A 366 -7.79 8.93 30.11
C ASN A 366 -8.94 9.79 29.58
N SER A 367 -9.59 10.55 30.45
CA SER A 367 -10.75 11.39 30.08
C SER A 367 -10.40 12.62 29.23
N ASN A 368 -9.11 12.90 29.04
CA ASN A 368 -8.64 14.09 28.34
C ASN A 368 -7.84 13.72 27.09
N ILE A 369 -8.14 14.44 26.01
CA ILE A 369 -7.39 14.42 24.75
C ILE A 369 -6.64 15.75 24.70
N CYS A 370 -5.35 15.72 24.38
CA CYS A 370 -4.57 16.94 24.22
C CYS A 370 -5.14 17.82 23.10
N ASN A 371 -4.89 19.13 23.21
CA ASN A 371 -5.33 20.06 22.19
C ASN A 371 -4.22 20.23 21.14
N LEU A 372 -4.62 20.16 19.88
CA LEU A 372 -3.77 20.54 18.76
C LEU A 372 -3.98 22.03 18.45
N THR A 373 -2.90 22.79 18.42
CA THR A 373 -2.89 24.13 17.82
C THR A 373 -2.24 24.07 16.46
N SER A 374 -2.85 24.73 15.47
CA SER A 374 -2.30 24.87 14.12
C SER A 374 -2.09 26.36 13.80
N LYS A 375 -0.89 26.75 13.39
CA LYS A 375 -0.65 28.11 12.87
C LYS A 375 -1.11 28.21 11.42
N GLY A 376 -1.61 29.39 11.03
CA GLY A 376 -1.84 29.74 9.62
C GLY A 376 -3.24 29.52 9.05
N ILE A 377 -4.25 29.16 9.85
CA ILE A 377 -5.64 29.05 9.37
C ILE A 377 -6.61 29.62 10.40
N GLU A 378 -7.05 30.86 10.20
CA GLU A 378 -8.12 31.48 11.00
C GLU A 378 -9.52 31.11 10.47
N ASN A 379 -9.65 30.83 9.16
CA ASN A 379 -10.90 30.38 8.54
C ASN A 379 -10.64 29.14 7.68
N PHE A 380 -11.31 28.03 8.03
CA PHE A 380 -11.11 26.72 7.43
C PHE A 380 -12.11 26.49 6.27
N THR A 381 -11.64 26.52 5.02
CA THR A 381 -12.47 26.32 3.81
C THR A 381 -11.92 25.20 2.91
N HIS A 382 -11.36 24.14 3.49
CA HIS A 382 -10.83 23.02 2.68
C HIS A 382 -11.98 22.20 2.11
N GLU A 383 -12.16 22.27 0.79
CA GLU A 383 -13.26 21.59 0.08
C GLU A 383 -12.94 20.13 -0.25
N TRP A 384 -13.99 19.35 -0.47
CA TRP A 384 -13.88 17.97 -0.95
C TRP A 384 -13.43 17.95 -2.41
N VAL A 385 -12.36 17.21 -2.69
CA VAL A 385 -11.86 17.05 -4.06
C VAL A 385 -12.48 15.81 -4.70
N GLN A 386 -13.10 15.98 -5.86
CA GLN A 386 -13.59 14.86 -6.68
C GLN A 386 -12.43 14.13 -7.34
N THR A 387 -12.53 12.81 -7.42
CA THR A 387 -11.53 11.99 -8.10
C THR A 387 -11.67 12.07 -9.60
N LYS A 388 -12.88 12.07 -10.16
CA LYS A 388 -13.09 12.29 -11.60
C LYS A 388 -12.99 13.77 -11.94
N GLU A 389 -12.08 14.11 -12.84
CA GLU A 389 -12.06 15.45 -13.44
C GLU A 389 -13.17 15.54 -14.48
N LYS A 390 -14.09 16.50 -14.30
CA LYS A 390 -15.04 16.91 -15.35
C LYS A 390 -14.23 17.18 -16.62
N SER A 391 -14.65 16.64 -17.75
CA SER A 391 -14.02 16.90 -19.04
C SER A 391 -14.12 18.38 -19.36
N VAL A 392 -13.12 19.15 -18.95
CA VAL A 392 -12.92 20.48 -19.51
C VAL A 392 -12.17 20.24 -20.81
N ASN A 393 -12.87 20.39 -21.94
CA ASN A 393 -12.24 20.66 -23.23
C ASN A 393 -11.57 22.04 -23.10
N GLN A 394 -10.42 22.11 -22.47
CA GLN A 394 -9.52 23.24 -22.59
C GLN A 394 -8.40 22.79 -23.50
N SER A 395 -8.43 23.31 -24.72
CA SER A 395 -7.26 23.44 -25.56
C SER A 395 -6.14 24.01 -24.70
N MET A 396 -5.14 23.19 -24.40
CA MET A 396 -3.87 23.72 -23.95
C MET A 396 -3.26 24.41 -25.16
N ASP A 397 -3.32 25.74 -25.15
CA ASP A 397 -2.39 26.57 -25.88
C ASP A 397 -0.98 26.16 -25.45
N VAL A 398 -0.27 25.55 -26.39
CA VAL A 398 1.14 25.22 -26.24
C VAL A 398 1.89 26.47 -26.69
N ASP A 399 2.26 27.31 -25.75
CA ASP A 399 3.21 28.39 -26.00
C ASP A 399 4.60 27.78 -26.27
N ASP A 400 5.08 28.05 -27.48
CA ASP A 400 6.46 28.13 -27.97
C ASP A 400 7.47 27.04 -27.58
N CYS A 401 7.66 26.11 -28.52
CA CYS A 401 8.96 25.92 -29.19
C CYS A 401 8.71 25.35 -30.59
N GLU A 402 8.81 26.21 -31.61
CA GLU A 402 8.89 25.84 -33.02
C GLU A 402 10.17 25.02 -33.26
N GLU A 403 10.02 23.77 -33.71
CA GLU A 403 10.47 23.30 -35.03
C GLU A 403 10.28 21.77 -35.13
N GLN A 404 9.84 21.32 -36.32
CA GLN A 404 9.57 19.93 -36.72
C GLN A 404 8.16 19.38 -36.46
N LYS A 405 7.16 20.05 -37.05
CA LYS A 405 6.02 19.34 -37.67
C LYS A 405 6.28 19.25 -39.16
N GLU A 406 6.57 18.05 -39.66
CA GLU A 406 5.92 17.49 -40.84
C GLU A 406 6.39 16.05 -41.08
N MET A 407 5.48 15.26 -41.65
CA MET A 407 5.63 13.86 -42.06
C MET A 407 5.50 12.80 -40.94
N LEU A 408 4.26 12.56 -40.51
CA LEU A 408 3.57 11.27 -40.72
C LEU A 408 2.23 11.25 -39.97
N SER A 409 1.22 11.90 -40.55
CA SER A 409 -0.18 11.56 -40.30
C SER A 409 -0.55 10.34 -41.15
N GLN A 410 -0.63 9.15 -40.52
CA GLN A 410 -1.63 8.09 -40.80
C GLN A 410 -1.14 6.74 -40.30
N LYS A 411 -1.58 6.34 -39.10
CA LYS A 411 -2.35 5.11 -38.81
C LYS A 411 -2.26 4.77 -37.32
N CYS A 412 -3.38 4.29 -36.79
CA CYS A 412 -3.65 3.84 -35.42
C CYS A 412 -3.73 4.92 -34.33
N SER A 413 -4.98 5.20 -33.95
CA SER A 413 -5.38 5.70 -32.64
C SER A 413 -5.00 4.69 -31.55
N GLU A 414 -3.72 4.64 -31.19
CA GLU A 414 -3.29 4.12 -29.90
C GLU A 414 -3.50 5.25 -28.88
N GLN A 415 -4.56 5.17 -28.08
CA GLN A 415 -4.65 5.98 -26.88
C GLN A 415 -3.46 5.60 -25.99
N ARG A 416 -2.43 6.44 -25.97
CA ARG A 416 -1.29 6.28 -25.06
C ARG A 416 -1.85 6.31 -23.63
N ASN A 417 -1.78 5.19 -22.93
CA ASN A 417 -2.04 5.15 -21.50
C ASN A 417 -1.01 6.05 -20.81
N VAL A 418 -1.45 7.14 -20.19
CA VAL A 418 -0.55 8.18 -19.65
C VAL A 418 -0.13 7.88 -18.20
N TYR A 419 -0.97 7.18 -17.44
CA TYR A 419 -0.77 6.93 -16.01
C TYR A 419 -0.93 5.45 -15.66
N GLU A 420 0.15 4.78 -15.28
CA GLU A 420 0.15 3.37 -14.85
C GLU A 420 0.11 3.23 -13.32
N CYS A 421 -0.57 2.19 -12.83
CA CYS A 421 -0.65 1.88 -11.41
C CYS A 421 0.61 1.12 -10.94
N ASN A 422 1.59 1.85 -10.40
CA ASN A 422 2.85 1.28 -9.92
C ASN A 422 2.86 0.99 -8.40
N ILE A 423 1.69 0.70 -7.84
CA ILE A 423 1.43 0.79 -6.40
C ILE A 423 1.62 -0.54 -5.69
N GLU A 424 0.97 -1.56 -6.24
CA GLU A 424 1.16 -2.92 -5.84
C GLU A 424 2.00 -3.61 -6.89
N GLN A 425 2.97 -4.39 -6.44
CA GLN A 425 3.74 -5.23 -7.35
C GLN A 425 2.77 -6.13 -8.14
N GLY A 426 2.82 -6.02 -9.47
CA GLY A 426 1.96 -6.78 -10.37
C GLY A 426 0.61 -6.13 -10.72
N CYS A 427 0.32 -4.89 -10.29
CA CYS A 427 -0.87 -4.20 -10.80
C CYS A 427 -0.64 -3.73 -12.25
N THR A 428 -1.55 -4.09 -13.16
CA THR A 428 -1.45 -3.73 -14.60
C THR A 428 -2.46 -2.66 -15.01
N ALA A 429 -3.13 -2.01 -14.05
CA ALA A 429 -4.13 -0.99 -14.34
C ALA A 429 -3.46 0.28 -14.88
N ALA A 430 -3.96 0.81 -16.00
CA ALA A 430 -3.48 2.05 -16.58
C ALA A 430 -4.66 2.96 -16.94
N PHE A 431 -4.42 4.27 -16.86
CA PHE A 431 -5.45 5.30 -16.95
C PHE A 431 -4.97 6.44 -17.84
N VAL A 432 -5.89 7.00 -18.61
CA VAL A 432 -5.64 8.20 -19.40
C VAL A 432 -5.68 9.46 -18.54
N LYS A 433 -6.52 9.48 -17.49
CA LYS A 433 -6.72 10.63 -16.60
C LYS A 433 -6.13 10.38 -15.22
N PHE A 434 -5.42 11.37 -14.67
CA PHE A 434 -4.87 11.32 -13.31
C PHE A 434 -5.95 11.09 -12.25
N GLY A 435 -7.11 11.72 -12.42
CA GLY A 435 -8.26 11.53 -11.54
C GLY A 435 -8.74 10.08 -11.43
N ASN A 436 -8.72 9.34 -12.53
CA ASN A 436 -9.08 7.91 -12.54
C ASN A 436 -8.03 7.05 -11.85
N LEU A 437 -6.74 7.39 -12.03
CA LEU A 437 -5.66 6.76 -11.26
C LEU A 437 -5.89 7.00 -9.76
N ILE A 438 -6.20 8.24 -9.34
CA ILE A 438 -6.51 8.55 -7.94
C ILE A 438 -7.76 7.80 -7.45
N ASN A 439 -8.81 7.66 -8.25
CA ASN A 439 -9.98 6.86 -7.87
C ASN A 439 -9.62 5.39 -7.67
N HIS A 440 -8.87 4.80 -8.60
CA HIS A 440 -8.38 3.41 -8.50
C HIS A 440 -7.51 3.20 -7.25
N ILE A 441 -6.63 4.17 -6.98
CA ILE A 441 -5.79 4.28 -5.80
C ILE A 441 -6.60 4.30 -4.50
N LEU A 442 -7.62 5.13 -4.44
CA LEU A 442 -8.50 5.31 -3.28
C LEU A 442 -9.34 4.05 -3.04
N ALA A 443 -9.90 3.51 -4.12
CA ALA A 443 -10.67 2.26 -4.12
C ALA A 443 -9.80 1.05 -3.77
N GLY A 444 -8.50 1.09 -4.09
CA GLY A 444 -7.52 0.02 -3.87
C GLY A 444 -7.88 -1.31 -4.55
N LYS A 445 -8.74 -1.28 -5.58
CA LYS A 445 -9.11 -2.45 -6.40
C LYS A 445 -8.04 -2.68 -7.47
N HIS A 446 -6.89 -3.18 -7.03
CA HIS A 446 -5.72 -3.35 -7.89
C HIS A 446 -5.89 -4.59 -8.78
N HIS A 447 -5.81 -4.40 -10.11
CA HIS A 447 -5.90 -5.50 -11.05
C HIS A 447 -4.55 -6.21 -11.16
N ARG A 448 -4.43 -7.38 -10.53
CA ARG A 448 -3.23 -8.21 -10.55
C ARG A 448 -3.40 -9.29 -11.61
N MET A 449 -2.53 -9.33 -12.61
CA MET A 449 -2.35 -10.52 -13.44
C MET A 449 -1.10 -11.26 -12.98
N ILE A 450 -1.10 -12.58 -13.11
CA ILE A 450 0.13 -13.37 -13.01
C ILE A 450 1.14 -12.73 -13.95
N GLU A 451 2.33 -12.43 -13.44
CA GLU A 451 3.40 -11.77 -14.17
C GLU A 451 3.63 -12.53 -15.49
N ARG A 452 3.14 -11.97 -16.61
CA ARG A 452 3.58 -12.43 -17.93
C ARG A 452 5.05 -12.10 -17.98
N PHE A 453 5.90 -13.10 -18.24
CA PHE A 453 7.36 -12.99 -18.30
C PHE A 453 7.79 -11.57 -18.67
N SER A 454 8.43 -10.86 -17.74
CA SER A 454 8.89 -9.50 -18.05
C SER A 454 9.86 -9.57 -19.23
N LEU A 455 10.13 -8.45 -19.90
CA LEU A 455 11.18 -8.39 -20.92
C LEU A 455 12.53 -8.89 -20.36
N LYS A 456 12.78 -8.67 -19.06
CA LYS A 456 13.96 -9.17 -18.36
C LYS A 456 13.92 -10.70 -18.19
N ASP A 457 12.79 -11.27 -17.81
CA ASP A 457 12.65 -12.73 -17.66
C ASP A 457 12.67 -13.43 -19.02
N THR A 458 12.09 -12.80 -20.03
CA THR A 458 12.14 -13.23 -21.43
C THR A 458 13.58 -13.18 -21.93
N ALA A 459 14.33 -12.10 -21.63
CA ALA A 459 15.74 -12.00 -21.96
C ALA A 459 16.60 -13.03 -21.20
N MET A 460 16.31 -13.29 -19.93
CA MET A 460 17.00 -14.34 -19.14
C MET A 460 16.72 -15.73 -19.68
N LYS A 461 15.48 -16.02 -20.06
CA LYS A 461 15.10 -17.28 -20.72
C LYS A 461 15.72 -17.42 -22.10
N MET A 462 15.70 -16.36 -22.90
CA MET A 462 16.36 -16.34 -24.21
C MET A 462 17.86 -16.50 -24.06
N TYR A 463 18.48 -15.89 -23.05
CA TYR A 463 19.90 -16.05 -22.74
C TYR A 463 20.21 -17.48 -22.29
N HIS A 464 19.41 -18.05 -21.39
CA HIS A 464 19.53 -19.44 -20.97
C HIS A 464 19.37 -20.41 -22.15
N SER A 465 18.36 -20.21 -22.98
CA SER A 465 18.14 -21.00 -24.20
C SER A 465 19.27 -20.81 -25.23
N LYS A 466 19.86 -19.61 -25.32
CA LYS A 466 21.06 -19.35 -26.13
C LYS A 466 22.27 -20.12 -25.59
N LEU A 467 22.43 -20.21 -24.26
CA LEU A 467 23.52 -20.96 -23.63
C LEU A 467 23.39 -22.47 -23.89
N GLU A 468 22.17 -23.00 -23.87
CA GLU A 468 21.90 -24.40 -24.26
C GLU A 468 22.08 -24.63 -25.78
N GLU A 469 21.80 -23.63 -26.63
CA GLU A 469 22.14 -23.67 -28.06
C GLU A 469 23.67 -23.65 -28.32
N VAL A 470 24.47 -23.08 -27.41
CA VAL A 470 25.94 -23.07 -27.54
C VAL A 470 26.55 -24.45 -27.24
N GLU A 471 25.94 -25.26 -26.38
CA GLU A 471 26.37 -26.66 -26.18
C GLU A 471 26.20 -27.52 -27.45
N SER A 472 25.32 -27.13 -28.37
CA SER A 472 25.08 -27.85 -29.64
C SER A 472 25.87 -27.29 -30.83
N ARG A 473 26.60 -26.18 -30.69
CA ARG A 473 27.56 -25.70 -31.71
C ARG A 473 28.98 -26.11 -31.33
N ARG A 474 29.43 -27.23 -31.92
CA ARG A 474 30.82 -27.71 -32.03
C ARG A 474 31.80 -27.00 -31.10
N ILE A 475 32.17 -27.69 -30.01
CA ILE A 475 33.47 -27.49 -29.37
C ILE A 475 34.52 -27.56 -30.48
N ILE A 476 35.08 -26.41 -30.86
CA ILE A 476 36.37 -26.42 -31.56
C ILE A 476 37.34 -26.89 -30.49
N SER A 477 37.76 -28.15 -30.59
CA SER A 477 38.87 -28.68 -29.81
C SER A 477 40.11 -27.87 -30.17
N LEU A 478 40.37 -26.81 -29.41
CA LEU A 478 41.69 -26.22 -29.34
C LEU A 478 42.56 -27.24 -28.64
N GLY A 479 43.47 -27.85 -29.41
CA GLY A 479 44.47 -28.78 -28.87
C GLY A 479 45.19 -28.15 -27.69
N MET A 480 45.39 -28.94 -26.65
CA MET A 480 46.08 -28.57 -25.39
C MET A 480 47.50 -28.02 -25.56
N ASP A 481 48.02 -27.95 -26.78
CA ASP A 481 49.37 -27.46 -27.07
C ASP A 481 49.45 -25.91 -27.14
N LEU A 482 48.33 -25.18 -27.17
CA LEU A 482 48.36 -23.69 -27.23
C LEU A 482 48.34 -23.00 -25.86
N VAL A 483 47.99 -23.72 -24.77
CA VAL A 483 47.92 -23.14 -23.42
C VAL A 483 49.30 -23.04 -22.76
N ASN A 484 50.25 -23.89 -23.16
CA ASN A 484 51.58 -23.92 -22.57
C ASN A 484 52.54 -22.83 -23.10
N THR A 485 52.11 -21.96 -24.02
CA THR A 485 52.99 -20.94 -24.62
C THR A 485 52.81 -19.54 -24.02
N ILE A 486 51.87 -19.34 -23.09
CA ILE A 486 51.56 -18.01 -22.51
C ILE A 486 51.93 -17.90 -21.03
N GLU A 487 52.27 -19.01 -20.34
CA GLU A 487 52.58 -18.97 -18.90
C GLU A 487 53.99 -18.42 -18.56
N ASP A 488 54.90 -18.26 -19.54
CA ASP A 488 56.31 -17.91 -19.25
C ASP A 488 56.69 -16.42 -19.39
N GLU A 489 55.77 -15.49 -19.72
CA GLU A 489 56.09 -14.05 -19.81
C GLU A 489 55.06 -13.13 -19.12
N MET A 490 54.67 -13.42 -17.88
CA MET A 490 54.01 -12.42 -17.04
C MET A 490 54.72 -12.27 -15.70
N ASP A 491 55.41 -11.14 -15.53
CA ASP A 491 56.01 -10.73 -14.27
C ASP A 491 54.93 -10.72 -13.16
N PRO A 492 55.20 -11.35 -12.00
CA PRO A 492 54.24 -11.37 -10.90
C PRO A 492 54.02 -9.96 -10.35
N LEU A 493 52.76 -9.53 -10.34
CA LEU A 493 52.37 -8.24 -9.78
C LEU A 493 52.66 -8.20 -8.25
N PRO A 494 53.26 -7.11 -7.73
CA PRO A 494 53.56 -6.98 -6.31
C PRO A 494 52.31 -7.08 -5.42
N THR A 495 52.41 -7.89 -4.37
CA THR A 495 51.28 -8.36 -3.53
C THR A 495 50.70 -7.32 -2.55
N ASP A 496 50.92 -6.02 -2.78
CA ASP A 496 50.53 -4.96 -1.84
C ASP A 496 49.69 -3.83 -2.48
N TRP A 497 49.20 -4.00 -3.70
CA TRP A 497 48.47 -2.93 -4.40
C TRP A 497 47.03 -2.70 -3.90
N ALA A 498 46.43 -3.67 -3.20
CA ALA A 498 45.00 -3.66 -2.87
C ALA A 498 44.64 -3.83 -1.38
N LEU A 499 45.59 -4.03 -0.46
CA LEU A 499 45.29 -4.25 0.96
C LEU A 499 46.11 -3.31 1.87
N PRO A 500 45.48 -2.57 2.82
CA PRO A 500 46.21 -1.71 3.74
C PRO A 500 46.91 -2.53 4.84
N ILE A 501 48.19 -2.23 5.06
CA ILE A 501 49.08 -2.90 6.03
C ILE A 501 48.60 -2.64 7.47
N ARG A 502 48.34 -3.71 8.23
CA ARG A 502 48.09 -3.63 9.69
C ARG A 502 49.41 -3.40 10.43
N LYS A 503 49.51 -2.30 11.18
CA LYS A 503 50.63 -2.07 12.12
C LYS A 503 50.49 -3.01 13.32
N SER A 504 51.49 -3.87 13.55
CA SER A 504 51.58 -4.66 14.77
C SER A 504 52.09 -3.78 15.91
N SER A 505 51.32 -3.68 16.99
CA SER A 505 51.76 -3.05 18.24
C SER A 505 52.65 -4.03 19.00
N THR A 506 53.96 -3.75 19.05
CA THR A 506 54.89 -4.49 19.91
C THR A 506 54.87 -3.85 21.31
N PHE A 507 54.46 -4.60 22.32
CA PHE A 507 54.74 -4.25 23.72
C PHE A 507 56.17 -4.69 24.06
N PRO A 508 56.95 -3.90 24.81
CA PRO A 508 58.32 -4.25 25.16
C PRO A 508 58.37 -5.34 26.24
N ILE A 509 59.25 -6.31 26.02
CA ILE A 509 59.62 -7.40 26.92
C ILE A 509 60.53 -6.82 28.03
N ASN A 510 60.26 -7.14 29.29
CA ASN A 510 61.24 -7.04 30.37
C ASN A 510 61.78 -8.43 30.71
N ALA A 511 63.06 -8.43 31.07
CA ALA A 511 64.01 -9.53 31.20
C ALA A 511 63.60 -10.73 32.06
#